data_AF-A0A6N2EC72-F1
#
_entry.id   AF-A0A6N2EC72-F1
#
_cell.length_a   1.000
_cell.length_b   1.000
_cell.length_c   1.000
_cell.angle_alpha   90.00
_cell.angle_beta   90.00
_cell.angle_gamma   90.00
#
_symmetry.space_group_name_H-M   'P 1'
#
loop_
_entity.id
_entity.type
_entity.pdbx_description
1 polymer ?
#
loop_
_entity_poly.entity_id
_entity_poly.type
_entity_poly.pdbx_seq_one_letter_code
_entity_poly.pdbx_strand_id
1 'polypeptide(L)'
;MCGNCCTGPSGFVRFTEQEAQRLARRLGLSVAEFMERYTMVVEGEPSLNEVRAEHGYDCVFLDREKIPGRAVCGVYEDRPTQCRTWPFWQSNLKSPRNWAKASKTCPGMNTGKLVRPEEIRILRDKCDA
;
A
#
# COMPACT_ATOMS: atom_id res chain seq x y z
N MET A 1 -5.75 -6.97 10.39
CA MET A 1 -5.54 -6.32 9.08
C MET A 1 -6.47 -6.97 8.08
N CYS A 2 -7.17 -6.21 7.24
CA CYS A 2 -8.12 -6.79 6.26
C CYS A 2 -7.49 -7.10 4.89
N GLY A 3 -6.40 -6.41 4.51
CA GLY A 3 -5.72 -6.60 3.22
C GLY A 3 -6.43 -5.99 2.00
N ASN A 4 -7.61 -5.38 2.16
CA ASN A 4 -8.41 -4.85 1.05
C ASN A 4 -7.74 -3.72 0.24
N CYS A 5 -6.73 -3.05 0.79
CA CYS A 5 -5.93 -2.05 0.06
C CYS A 5 -4.84 -2.67 -0.83
N CYS A 6 -4.61 -3.98 -0.71
CA CYS A 6 -3.55 -4.71 -1.39
C CYS A 6 -4.10 -5.72 -2.43
N THR A 7 -5.39 -5.69 -2.73
CA THR A 7 -6.06 -6.64 -3.62
C THR A 7 -7.12 -5.96 -4.48
N GLY A 8 -7.38 -6.49 -5.68
CA GLY A 8 -8.47 -6.08 -6.56
C GLY A 8 -8.02 -5.83 -7.99
N PRO A 9 -8.55 -4.80 -8.68
CA PRO A 9 -8.02 -4.36 -9.97
C PRO A 9 -6.54 -3.98 -9.86
N SER A 10 -5.80 -4.14 -10.96
CA SER A 10 -4.39 -3.74 -11.01
C SER A 10 -4.21 -2.27 -10.61
N GLY A 11 -3.19 -2.02 -9.80
CA GLY A 11 -2.81 -0.71 -9.31
C GLY A 11 -1.30 -0.58 -9.21
N PHE A 12 -0.84 0.52 -8.61
CA PHE A 12 0.57 0.79 -8.45
C PHE A 12 0.87 1.25 -7.03
N VAL A 13 1.97 0.74 -6.49
CA VAL A 13 2.54 1.16 -5.22
C VAL A 13 3.93 1.70 -5.50
N ARG A 14 4.01 3.03 -5.57
CA ARG A 14 5.26 3.76 -5.71
C ARG A 14 6.03 3.75 -4.40
N PHE A 15 7.34 3.87 -4.51
CA PHE A 15 8.25 3.90 -3.39
C PHE A 15 9.50 4.69 -3.75
N THR A 16 10.15 5.27 -2.74
CA THR A 16 11.43 5.97 -2.94
C THR A 16 12.61 5.00 -2.96
N GLU A 17 13.79 5.46 -3.38
CA GLU A 17 15.01 4.65 -3.30
C GLU A 17 15.33 4.21 -1.86
N GLN A 18 15.12 5.08 -0.87
CA GLN A 18 15.32 4.71 0.54
C GLN A 18 14.32 3.66 1.01
N GLU A 19 13.09 3.66 0.46
CA GLU A 19 12.11 2.61 0.71
C GLU A 19 12.51 1.27 0.07
N ALA A 20 13.01 1.30 -1.16
CA ALA A 20 13.57 0.12 -1.82
C ALA A 20 14.71 -0.48 -0.98
N GLN A 21 15.62 0.35 -0.46
CA GLN A 21 16.71 -0.09 0.41
C GLN A 21 16.20 -0.74 1.71
N ARG A 22 15.15 -0.19 2.33
CA ARG A 22 14.54 -0.78 3.53
C ARG A 22 13.88 -2.12 3.23
N LEU A 23 13.10 -2.20 2.15
CA LEU A 23 12.44 -3.43 1.73
C LEU A 23 13.43 -4.53 1.37
N ALA A 24 14.47 -4.20 0.58
CA ALA A 24 15.55 -5.11 0.24
C ALA A 24 16.25 -5.66 1.51
N ARG A 25 16.61 -4.77 2.45
CA ARG A 25 17.22 -5.16 3.73
C ARG A 25 16.32 -6.09 4.54
N ARG A 26 15.02 -5.80 4.61
CA ARG A 26 14.04 -6.65 5.31
C ARG A 26 13.99 -8.06 4.71
N LEU A 27 14.08 -8.16 3.39
CA LEU A 27 14.05 -9.42 2.65
C LEU A 27 15.40 -10.14 2.62
N GLY A 28 16.47 -9.53 3.15
CA GLY A 28 17.82 -10.08 3.09
C GLY A 28 18.42 -10.07 1.69
N LEU A 29 18.02 -9.11 0.85
CA LEU A 29 18.43 -8.99 -0.55
C LEU A 29 19.23 -7.72 -0.80
N SER A 30 19.99 -7.71 -1.90
CA SER A 30 20.47 -6.46 -2.48
C SER A 30 19.31 -5.66 -3.07
N VAL A 31 19.51 -4.35 -3.26
CA VAL A 31 18.51 -3.49 -3.92
C VAL A 31 18.24 -3.98 -5.35
N ALA A 32 19.29 -4.39 -6.08
CA ALA A 32 19.14 -4.89 -7.44
C ALA A 32 18.23 -6.13 -7.51
N GLU A 33 18.45 -7.12 -6.64
CA GLU A 33 17.60 -8.32 -6.55
C GLU A 33 16.17 -7.99 -6.11
N PHE A 34 16.00 -7.00 -5.21
CA PHE A 34 14.67 -6.53 -4.83
C PHE A 34 13.93 -5.93 -6.04
N MET A 35 14.59 -5.04 -6.78
CA MET A 35 14.02 -4.41 -7.97
C MET A 35 13.65 -5.46 -9.02
N GLU A 36 14.51 -6.44 -9.27
CA GLU A 36 14.24 -7.51 -10.24
C GLU A 36 13.06 -8.41 -9.82
N ARG A 37 12.99 -8.82 -8.55
CA ARG A 37 12.06 -9.86 -8.11
C ARG A 37 10.70 -9.34 -7.65
N TYR A 38 10.65 -8.14 -7.07
CA TYR A 38 9.48 -7.64 -6.35
C TYR A 38 8.92 -6.34 -6.92
N THR A 39 9.48 -5.85 -8.02
CA THR A 39 9.01 -4.62 -8.66
C THR A 39 8.67 -4.83 -10.12
N MET A 40 7.87 -3.93 -10.66
CA MET A 40 7.49 -3.84 -12.07
C MET A 40 7.60 -2.37 -12.49
N VAL A 41 7.73 -2.13 -13.79
CA VAL A 41 7.75 -0.76 -14.33
C VAL A 41 6.36 -0.41 -14.87
N VAL A 42 5.78 0.67 -14.35
CA VAL A 42 4.49 1.21 -14.80
C VAL A 42 4.73 2.67 -15.14
N GLU A 43 4.40 3.07 -16.38
CA GLU A 43 4.56 4.45 -16.86
C GLU A 43 5.99 5.00 -16.69
N GLY A 44 7.01 4.14 -16.86
CA GLY A 44 8.42 4.52 -16.75
C GLY A 44 8.96 4.58 -15.32
N GLU A 45 8.11 4.39 -14.31
CA GLU A 45 8.50 4.39 -12.90
C GLU A 45 8.37 3.00 -12.26
N PRO A 46 9.22 2.65 -11.28
CA PRO A 46 9.05 1.43 -10.50
C PRO A 46 7.77 1.44 -9.66
N SER A 47 7.16 0.26 -9.51
CA SER A 47 6.06 -0.04 -8.60
C SER A 47 6.28 -1.41 -7.98
N LEU A 48 5.76 -1.66 -6.78
CA LEU A 48 5.73 -3.03 -6.28
C LEU A 48 4.94 -3.92 -7.25
N ASN A 49 5.39 -5.15 -7.41
CA ASN A 49 4.81 -6.11 -8.33
C ASN A 49 3.46 -6.65 -7.79
N GLU A 50 2.69 -7.22 -8.70
CA GLU A 50 1.39 -7.81 -8.45
C GLU A 50 1.38 -9.29 -8.90
N VAL A 51 0.65 -10.13 -8.17
CA VAL A 51 0.44 -11.54 -8.49
C VAL A 51 -1.03 -11.79 -8.78
N ARG A 52 -1.34 -12.69 -9.72
CA ARG A 52 -2.73 -13.04 -10.03
C ARG A 52 -3.39 -13.71 -8.82
N ALA A 53 -4.59 -13.28 -8.51
CA ALA A 53 -5.42 -13.80 -7.42
C ALA A 53 -6.87 -14.00 -7.90
N GLU A 54 -7.69 -14.67 -7.10
CA GLU A 54 -9.09 -14.95 -7.42
C GLU A 54 -9.90 -13.68 -7.76
N HIS A 55 -9.57 -12.56 -7.11
CA HIS A 55 -10.28 -11.28 -7.25
C HIS A 55 -9.55 -10.26 -8.13
N GLY A 56 -8.64 -10.73 -9.00
CA GLY A 56 -7.83 -9.89 -9.87
C GLY A 56 -6.35 -10.04 -9.53
N TYR A 57 -5.80 -9.05 -8.84
CA TYR A 57 -4.39 -9.00 -8.48
C TYR A 57 -4.22 -8.73 -6.99
N ASP A 58 -3.24 -9.39 -6.39
CA ASP A 58 -2.74 -9.11 -5.05
C ASP A 58 -1.35 -8.46 -5.15
N CYS A 59 -1.03 -7.54 -4.26
CA CYS A 59 0.35 -7.09 -4.07
C CYS A 59 1.24 -8.29 -3.76
N VAL A 60 2.45 -8.33 -4.32
CA VAL A 60 3.43 -9.42 -4.12
C VAL A 60 3.75 -9.71 -2.64
N PHE A 61 3.50 -8.77 -1.73
CA PHE A 61 3.70 -8.94 -0.29
C PHE A 61 2.41 -9.22 0.50
N LEU A 62 1.27 -9.45 -0.16
CA LEU A 62 0.05 -9.84 0.52
C LEU A 62 0.09 -11.35 0.81
N ASP A 63 0.05 -11.70 2.10
CA ASP A 63 0.08 -13.06 2.60
C ASP A 63 -1.31 -13.41 3.16
N ARG A 64 -1.92 -14.46 2.59
CA ARG A 64 -3.24 -14.98 2.98
C ARG A 64 -3.16 -16.31 3.72
N GLU A 65 -1.96 -16.89 3.84
CA GLU A 65 -1.76 -18.24 4.36
C GLU A 65 -1.31 -18.23 5.81
N LYS A 66 -0.48 -17.26 6.21
CA LYS A 66 0.14 -17.21 7.53
C LYS A 66 -0.85 -17.06 8.68
N ILE A 67 -1.98 -16.39 8.46
CA ILE A 67 -3.04 -16.25 9.47
C ILE A 67 -4.38 -16.59 8.81
N PRO A 68 -4.97 -17.78 9.08
CA PRO A 68 -6.24 -18.19 8.51
C PRO A 68 -7.34 -17.12 8.68
N GLY A 69 -8.04 -16.82 7.59
CA GLY A 69 -9.09 -15.80 7.56
C GLY A 69 -8.60 -14.35 7.60
N ARG A 70 -7.28 -14.10 7.48
CA ARG A 70 -6.71 -12.75 7.37
C ARG A 70 -5.77 -12.63 6.18
N ALA A 71 -5.77 -11.45 5.57
CA ALA A 71 -4.76 -11.04 4.61
C ALA A 71 -3.82 -10.02 5.29
N VAL A 72 -2.55 -10.39 5.41
CA VAL A 72 -1.53 -9.63 6.13
C VAL A 72 -0.39 -9.22 5.19
N CYS A 73 0.17 -8.03 5.41
CA CYS A 73 1.33 -7.60 4.65
C CYS A 73 2.60 -8.25 5.22
N GLY A 74 3.34 -9.01 4.41
CA GLY A 74 4.61 -9.62 4.79
C GLY A 74 5.71 -8.59 5.13
N VAL A 75 5.57 -7.37 4.61
CA VAL A 75 6.50 -6.25 4.81
C VAL A 75 5.93 -5.10 5.64
N TYR A 76 4.96 -5.37 6.52
CA TYR A 76 4.16 -4.33 7.18
C TYR A 76 4.94 -3.21 7.87
N GLU A 77 6.03 -3.53 8.58
CA GLU A 77 6.83 -2.51 9.28
C GLU A 77 7.59 -1.60 8.31
N ASP A 78 7.99 -2.13 7.16
CA ASP A 78 8.80 -1.46 6.14
C ASP A 78 7.98 -0.98 4.93
N ARG A 79 6.65 -1.09 5.01
CA ARG A 79 5.72 -0.73 3.93
C ARG A 79 6.00 0.68 3.39
N PRO A 80 5.90 0.91 2.07
CA PRO A 80 6.10 2.23 1.47
C PRO A 80 5.18 3.29 2.06
N THR A 81 5.56 4.54 1.93
CA THR A 81 4.81 5.69 2.45
C THR A 81 3.39 5.72 1.88
N GLN A 82 3.22 5.43 0.58
CA GLN A 82 1.89 5.26 -0.02
C GLN A 82 1.03 4.26 0.76
N CYS A 83 1.56 3.09 1.15
CA CYS A 83 0.81 2.13 1.95
C CYS A 83 0.55 2.61 3.40
N ARG A 84 1.47 3.39 4.00
CA ARG A 84 1.32 3.92 5.37
C ARG A 84 0.27 5.01 5.47
N THR A 85 0.09 5.79 4.41
CA THR A 85 -0.75 6.99 4.41
C THR A 85 -2.20 6.69 4.03
N TRP A 86 -2.53 5.46 3.61
CA TRP A 86 -3.93 5.04 3.48
C TRP A 86 -4.68 5.22 4.81
N PRO A 87 -5.90 5.79 4.83
CA PRO A 87 -6.74 6.19 3.69
C PRO A 87 -6.62 7.68 3.29
N PHE A 88 -5.66 8.43 3.82
CA PHE A 88 -5.52 9.89 3.67
C PHE A 88 -4.83 10.32 2.38
N TRP A 89 -4.86 9.50 1.34
CA TRP A 89 -4.38 9.86 0.02
C TRP A 89 -5.15 11.07 -0.53
N GLN A 90 -4.46 11.92 -1.29
CA GLN A 90 -5.08 13.10 -1.90
C GLN A 90 -6.32 12.76 -2.73
N SER A 91 -6.29 11.63 -3.45
CA SER A 91 -7.41 11.11 -4.25
C SER A 91 -8.67 10.85 -3.42
N ASN A 92 -8.51 10.31 -2.21
CA ASN A 92 -9.62 10.06 -1.29
C ASN A 92 -10.13 11.35 -0.64
N LEU A 93 -9.21 12.26 -0.28
CA LEU A 93 -9.54 13.52 0.41
C LEU A 93 -10.14 14.60 -0.51
N LYS A 94 -10.09 14.41 -1.84
CA LYS A 94 -10.55 15.40 -2.83
C LYS A 94 -12.03 15.78 -2.70
N SER A 95 -12.90 14.88 -2.22
CA SER A 95 -14.31 15.20 -1.97
C SER A 95 -14.95 14.19 -1.00
N PRO A 96 -16.06 14.55 -0.33
CA PRO A 96 -16.85 13.60 0.47
C PRO A 96 -17.29 12.36 -0.31
N ARG A 97 -17.57 12.51 -1.62
CA ARG A 97 -17.92 11.40 -2.51
C ARG A 97 -16.76 10.41 -2.69
N ASN A 98 -15.53 10.90 -2.83
CA ASN A 98 -14.35 10.04 -2.98
C ASN A 98 -14.06 9.28 -1.68
N TRP A 99 -14.13 9.97 -0.54
CA TRP A 99 -14.02 9.34 0.77
C TRP A 99 -15.06 8.23 0.97
N ALA A 100 -16.33 8.53 0.67
CA ALA A 100 -17.42 7.56 0.76
C ALA A 100 -17.25 6.38 -0.22
N LYS A 101 -16.59 6.58 -1.37
CA LYS A 101 -16.26 5.48 -2.30
C LYS A 101 -15.18 4.59 -1.71
N ALA A 102 -14.09 5.16 -1.21
CA ALA A 102 -12.99 4.39 -0.60
C ALA A 102 -13.42 3.65 0.67
N SER A 103 -14.34 4.22 1.47
CA SER A 103 -14.84 3.56 2.68
C SER A 103 -15.67 2.31 2.40
N LYS A 104 -16.15 2.10 1.17
CA LYS A 104 -16.86 0.85 0.80
C LYS A 104 -15.95 -0.37 0.80
N THR A 105 -14.66 -0.18 0.52
CA THR A 105 -13.69 -1.29 0.44
C THR A 105 -12.82 -1.37 1.69
N CYS A 106 -12.79 -0.33 2.54
CA CYS A 106 -11.99 -0.32 3.75
C CYS A 106 -12.87 -0.35 5.02
N PRO A 107 -12.98 -1.49 5.73
CA PRO A 107 -13.76 -1.58 6.97
C PRO A 107 -13.19 -0.73 8.12
N GLY A 108 -11.93 -0.27 8.00
CA GLY A 108 -11.28 0.63 8.94
C GLY A 108 -11.58 2.11 8.70
N MET A 109 -12.21 2.49 7.58
CA MET A 109 -12.59 3.88 7.37
C MET A 109 -13.87 4.20 8.15
N ASN A 110 -13.93 5.41 8.73
CA ASN A 110 -15.01 5.86 9.61
C ASN A 110 -15.15 5.05 10.92
N THR A 111 -14.19 4.16 11.19
CA THR A 111 -14.11 3.36 12.42
C THR A 111 -12.72 3.57 13.03
N GLY A 112 -12.65 3.77 14.34
CA GLY A 112 -11.37 3.92 15.04
C GLY A 112 -11.06 5.34 15.51
N LYS A 113 -9.77 5.62 15.70
CA LYS A 113 -9.29 6.83 16.37
C LYS A 113 -9.56 8.07 15.53
N LEU A 114 -10.04 9.12 16.18
CA LEU A 114 -10.17 10.44 15.56
C LEU A 114 -8.79 11.03 15.29
N VAL A 115 -8.51 11.31 14.02
CA VAL A 115 -7.27 11.94 13.53
C VAL A 115 -7.57 13.41 13.26
N ARG A 116 -6.72 14.31 13.76
CA ARG A 116 -6.93 15.75 13.58
C ARG A 116 -6.60 16.20 12.14
N PRO A 117 -7.24 17.24 11.62
CA PRO A 117 -6.97 17.74 10.27
C PRO A 117 -5.49 18.05 9.99
N GLU A 118 -4.74 18.51 10.99
CA GLU A 118 -3.31 18.82 10.86
C GLU A 118 -2.49 17.55 10.59
N GLU A 119 -2.78 16.48 11.32
CA GLU A 119 -2.13 15.18 11.14
C GLU A 119 -2.47 14.56 9.78
N ILE A 120 -3.72 14.70 9.33
CA ILE A 120 -4.15 14.26 8.00
C ILE A 120 -3.35 14.97 6.91
N ARG A 121 -3.16 16.30 7.02
CA ARG A 121 -2.36 17.07 6.05
C ARG A 121 -0.92 16.58 6.00
N ILE A 122 -0.29 16.36 7.16
CA ILE A 122 1.08 15.82 7.25
C ILE A 122 1.18 14.44 6.57
N LEU A 123 0.19 13.56 6.78
CA LEU A 123 0.19 12.22 6.16
C LEU A 123 0.00 12.28 4.64
N ARG A 124 -0.91 13.13 4.17
CA ARG A 124 -1.14 13.35 2.74
C ARG A 124 0.15 13.85 2.08
N ASP A 125 0.77 14.88 2.63
CA ASP A 125 1.92 15.54 2.02
C ASP A 125 3.15 14.61 1.96
N LYS A 126 3.23 13.60 2.83
CA LYS A 126 4.27 12.55 2.75
C LYS A 126 4.08 11.60 1.56
N CYS A 127 2.85 11.39 1.10
CA CYS A 127 2.55 10.50 -0.01
C CYS A 127 2.83 11.14 -1.37
N ASP A 128 2.73 12.47 -1.43
CA ASP A 128 2.82 13.26 -2.66
C ASP A 128 4.21 13.94 -2.82
N ALA A 129 5.13 13.69 -1.88
CA ALA A 129 6.51 14.20 -1.85
C ALA A 129 7.50 13.19 -2.43
#